data_AF-A0A060Y8N4-F1
#
_entry.id   AF-A0A060Y8N4-F1
#
_cell.length_a   1.000
_cell.length_b   1.000
_cell.length_c   1.000
_cell.angle_alpha   90.00
_cell.angle_beta   90.00
_cell.angle_gamma   90.00
#
_symmetry.space_group_name_H-M   'P 1'
#
loop_
_entity.id
_entity.type
_entity.pdbx_description
1 polymer ?
#
loop_
_entity_poly.entity_id
_entity_poly.type
_entity_poly.pdbx_seq_one_letter_code
_entity_poly.pdbx_strand_id
1 'polypeptide(L)'
;MRFYFQDRVAGNFATKCIRVSSTATTQDVIETLAEKFRPDMRMLSSPKYSLYEVHVSGEERKLDLDEKPLVVQLNWNKDDREGRFVLKNENDIIPKKAQSNGPEREKEGVIQNFKRTLSKKEKKKEKKREKEAHISDGDEQALSREDGENSRLAAEVYKDMPENSFTRTISNPEVVMKRRRQQKLEKRMQEFRSSDGRPDSGGTLRIYADSLKPNIPYKTILLSTTDMADFAVVEALEKYGLEKENPREYCIARVRVSTPLHSKHN
;
A
#
# COMPACT_ATOMS: atom_id res chain seq x y z
N MET A 1 8.28 -15.22 -5.56
CA MET A 1 7.13 -14.72 -4.76
C MET A 1 7.58 -14.47 -3.33
N ARG A 2 6.92 -13.54 -2.62
CA ARG A 2 7.25 -13.14 -1.25
C ARG A 2 6.23 -13.74 -0.28
N PHE A 3 6.75 -14.29 0.82
CA PHE A 3 5.98 -14.93 1.88
C PHE A 3 6.41 -14.40 3.24
N TYR A 4 5.45 -14.31 4.15
CA TYR A 4 5.63 -13.81 5.50
C TYR A 4 5.36 -14.93 6.50
N PHE A 5 6.09 -14.98 7.60
CA PHE A 5 5.86 -15.91 8.69
C PHE A 5 5.76 -15.13 9.99
N GLN A 6 4.66 -15.32 10.72
CA GLN A 6 4.44 -14.66 12.00
C GLN A 6 5.24 -15.40 13.07
N ASP A 7 6.33 -14.79 13.57
CA ASP A 7 7.04 -15.33 14.71
C ASP A 7 6.37 -14.83 16.00
N ARG A 8 5.52 -15.66 16.60
CA ARG A 8 4.81 -15.30 17.85
C ARG A 8 5.75 -15.07 19.04
N VAL A 9 6.98 -15.60 19.02
CA VAL A 9 7.95 -15.41 20.09
C VAL A 9 8.60 -14.02 20.01
N ALA A 10 8.88 -13.56 18.79
CA ALA A 10 9.50 -12.26 18.54
C ALA A 10 8.47 -11.13 18.32
N GLY A 11 7.19 -11.46 18.09
CA GLY A 11 6.13 -10.50 17.80
C GLY A 11 6.33 -9.77 16.47
N ASN A 12 7.12 -10.33 15.55
CA ASN A 12 7.45 -9.74 14.26
C ASN A 12 7.24 -10.72 13.10
N PHE A 13 7.26 -10.20 11.87
CA PHE A 13 7.21 -11.01 10.66
C PHE A 13 8.60 -11.28 10.10
N ALA A 14 8.93 -12.56 9.96
CA ALA A 14 10.03 -12.97 9.11
C ALA A 14 9.56 -12.99 7.65
N THR A 15 10.41 -12.59 6.70
CA THR A 15 10.08 -12.57 5.28
C THR A 15 11.03 -13.46 4.48
N LYS A 16 10.49 -14.26 3.56
CA LYS A 16 11.27 -15.07 2.60
C LYS A 16 10.74 -14.90 1.19
N CYS A 17 11.64 -14.94 0.23
CA CYS A 17 11.29 -15.00 -1.18
C CYS A 17 11.74 -16.34 -1.75
N ILE A 18 10.82 -17.04 -2.42
CA ILE A 18 11.13 -18.30 -3.12
C ILE A 18 10.67 -18.21 -4.58
N ARG A 19 11.31 -18.99 -5.46
CA ARG A 19 10.82 -19.21 -6.82
C ARG A 19 9.66 -20.21 -6.72
N VAL A 20 8.56 -19.92 -7.41
CA VAL A 20 7.35 -20.75 -7.40
C VAL A 20 6.93 -20.94 -8.85
N SER A 21 6.75 -22.20 -9.26
CA SER A 21 6.24 -22.54 -10.59
C SER A 21 4.74 -22.21 -10.69
N SER A 22 4.22 -21.99 -11.89
CA SER A 22 2.77 -21.87 -12.14
C SER A 22 2.01 -23.15 -11.82
N THR A 23 2.69 -24.29 -11.78
CA THR A 23 2.11 -25.60 -11.44
C THR A 23 2.31 -25.99 -9.98
N ALA A 24 3.12 -25.25 -9.21
CA ALA A 24 3.39 -25.57 -7.82
C ALA A 24 2.13 -25.34 -6.98
N THR A 25 1.80 -26.34 -6.18
CA THR A 25 0.65 -26.32 -5.28
C THR A 25 0.97 -25.56 -3.99
N THR A 26 -0.07 -25.19 -3.25
CA THR A 26 0.06 -24.63 -1.90
C THR A 26 0.87 -25.57 -1.00
N GLN A 27 0.66 -26.88 -1.13
CA GLN A 27 1.42 -27.89 -0.39
C GLN A 27 2.93 -27.81 -0.69
N ASP A 28 3.34 -27.82 -1.96
CA ASP A 28 4.76 -27.72 -2.37
C ASP A 28 5.43 -26.45 -1.80
N VAL A 29 4.67 -25.36 -1.83
CA VAL A 29 5.11 -24.06 -1.31
C VAL A 29 5.26 -24.10 0.22
N ILE A 30 4.31 -24.69 0.94
CA ILE A 30 4.38 -24.84 2.40
C ILE A 30 5.61 -25.67 2.79
N GLU A 31 5.85 -26.79 2.14
CA GLU A 31 7.01 -27.65 2.41
C GLU A 31 8.32 -26.88 2.22
N THR A 32 8.44 -26.15 1.10
CA THR A 32 9.61 -25.31 0.83
C THR A 32 9.79 -24.21 1.89
N LEU A 33 8.71 -23.55 2.31
CA LEU A 33 8.77 -22.45 3.28
C LEU A 33 9.09 -22.96 4.69
N ALA A 34 8.58 -24.13 5.08
CA ALA A 34 8.89 -24.75 6.36
C ALA A 34 10.40 -24.97 6.52
N GLU A 35 11.08 -25.43 5.48
CA GLU A 35 12.53 -25.58 5.45
C GLU A 35 13.27 -24.24 5.55
N LYS A 36 12.75 -23.18 4.92
CA LYS A 36 13.40 -21.87 4.87
C LYS A 36 13.22 -21.05 6.15
N PHE A 37 12.13 -21.22 6.86
CA PHE A 37 11.83 -20.46 8.07
C PHE A 37 12.34 -21.15 9.34
N ARG A 38 12.24 -22.48 9.46
CA ARG A 38 12.57 -23.23 10.68
C ARG A 38 13.10 -24.64 10.32
N PRO A 39 14.32 -24.78 9.75
CA PRO A 39 14.88 -26.09 9.40
C PRO A 39 15.02 -27.00 10.63
N ASP A 40 15.35 -26.43 11.80
CA ASP A 40 15.64 -27.16 13.04
C ASP A 40 14.40 -27.82 13.67
N MET A 41 13.20 -27.25 13.45
CA MET A 41 11.98 -27.79 14.08
C MET A 41 11.48 -29.09 13.46
N ARG A 42 11.94 -29.45 12.24
CA ARG A 42 11.57 -30.70 11.57
C ARG A 42 11.98 -31.94 12.35
N MET A 43 13.04 -31.84 13.15
CA MET A 43 13.55 -32.95 13.95
C MET A 43 12.82 -33.13 15.28
N LEU A 44 12.04 -32.12 15.70
CA LEU A 44 11.37 -32.08 17.00
C LEU A 44 9.86 -32.29 16.88
N SER A 45 9.26 -31.87 15.76
CA SER A 45 7.85 -32.13 15.43
C SER A 45 7.62 -31.96 13.93
N SER A 46 6.50 -32.46 13.42
CA SER A 46 5.98 -32.09 12.11
C SER A 46 5.01 -30.92 12.28
N PRO A 47 5.48 -29.66 12.31
CA PRO A 47 4.58 -28.52 12.40
C PRO A 47 3.62 -28.55 11.21
N LYS A 48 2.31 -28.45 11.51
CA LYS A 48 1.30 -28.30 10.48
C LYS A 48 1.23 -26.83 10.12
N TYR A 49 1.61 -26.49 8.91
CA TYR A 49 1.53 -25.12 8.42
C TYR A 49 0.38 -24.97 7.45
N SER A 50 -0.18 -23.77 7.42
CA SER A 50 -1.18 -23.33 6.45
C SER A 50 -0.80 -22.01 5.84
N LEU A 51 -1.10 -21.85 4.55
CA LEU A 51 -0.85 -20.63 3.81
C LEU A 51 -2.13 -19.80 3.73
N TYR A 52 -2.02 -18.52 4.04
CA TYR A 52 -3.13 -17.57 3.99
C TYR A 52 -2.81 -16.48 2.98
N GLU A 53 -3.81 -16.01 2.26
CA GLU A 53 -3.75 -14.68 1.64
C GLU A 53 -4.43 -13.66 2.54
N VAL A 54 -3.79 -12.51 2.69
CA VAL A 54 -4.22 -11.41 3.54
C VAL A 54 -4.23 -10.14 2.72
N HIS A 55 -5.35 -9.43 2.71
CA HIS A 55 -5.54 -8.19 1.96
C HIS A 55 -5.48 -6.95 2.85
N VAL A 56 -5.23 -5.79 2.22
CA VAL A 56 -5.25 -4.48 2.90
C VAL A 56 -6.60 -4.21 3.58
N SER A 57 -7.69 -4.74 3.02
CA SER A 57 -9.05 -4.60 3.54
C SER A 57 -9.27 -5.28 4.90
N GLY A 58 -8.35 -6.14 5.34
CA GLY A 58 -8.54 -6.99 6.51
C GLY A 58 -9.09 -8.38 6.17
N GLU A 59 -9.52 -8.61 4.93
CA GLU A 59 -9.91 -9.94 4.47
C GLU A 59 -8.72 -10.89 4.49
N GLU A 60 -8.87 -12.04 5.15
CA GLU A 60 -7.95 -13.16 5.03
C GLU A 60 -8.68 -14.45 4.67
N ARG A 61 -8.05 -15.30 3.87
CA ARG A 61 -8.50 -16.68 3.67
C ARG A 61 -7.34 -17.65 3.64
N LYS A 62 -7.60 -18.85 4.15
CA LYS A 62 -6.69 -19.99 4.00
C LYS A 62 -6.76 -20.49 2.55
N LEU A 63 -5.61 -20.80 1.97
CA LEU A 63 -5.52 -21.46 0.67
C LEU A 63 -5.66 -22.98 0.85
N ASP A 64 -6.37 -23.62 -0.06
CA ASP A 64 -6.43 -25.08 -0.15
C ASP A 64 -5.10 -25.65 -0.64
N LEU A 65 -4.82 -26.91 -0.28
CA LEU A 65 -3.52 -27.55 -0.53
C LEU A 65 -3.20 -27.71 -2.02
N ASP A 66 -4.22 -27.84 -2.86
CA ASP A 66 -4.14 -28.01 -4.31
C ASP A 66 -4.21 -26.68 -5.10
N GLU A 67 -4.55 -25.56 -4.44
CA GLU A 67 -4.47 -24.24 -5.05
C GLU A 67 -3.05 -23.92 -5.50
N LYS A 68 -2.92 -23.00 -6.46
CA LYS A 68 -1.63 -22.58 -7.03
C LYS A 68 -1.35 -21.15 -6.59
N PRO A 69 -0.47 -20.92 -5.59
CA PRO A 69 -0.26 -19.58 -5.02
C PRO A 69 0.12 -18.52 -6.06
N LEU A 70 0.86 -18.90 -7.13
CA LEU A 70 1.17 -17.97 -8.22
C LEU A 70 -0.08 -17.52 -8.98
N VAL A 71 -1.01 -18.45 -9.26
CA VAL A 71 -2.27 -18.14 -9.94
C VAL A 71 -3.16 -17.27 -9.05
N VAL A 72 -3.24 -17.60 -7.76
CA VAL A 72 -3.94 -16.79 -6.76
C VAL A 72 -3.39 -15.36 -6.74
N GLN A 73 -2.07 -15.19 -6.68
CA GLN A 73 -1.42 -13.87 -6.70
C GLN A 73 -1.74 -13.07 -7.98
N LEU A 74 -1.73 -13.72 -9.13
CA LEU A 74 -2.01 -13.08 -10.41
C LEU A 74 -3.48 -12.64 -10.52
N ASN A 75 -4.40 -13.36 -9.90
CA ASN A 75 -5.81 -13.00 -9.86
C ASN A 75 -6.09 -11.73 -9.03
N TRP A 76 -5.22 -11.36 -8.09
CA TRP A 76 -5.35 -10.09 -7.35
C TRP A 76 -5.38 -8.87 -8.29
N ASN A 77 -4.69 -8.96 -9.43
CA ASN A 77 -4.65 -7.88 -10.42
C ASN A 77 -5.99 -7.61 -11.08
N LYS A 78 -6.90 -8.60 -11.14
CA LYS A 78 -8.22 -8.43 -11.79
C LYS A 78 -9.10 -7.44 -11.02
N ASP A 79 -8.96 -7.44 -9.70
CA ASP A 79 -9.76 -6.64 -8.79
C ASP A 79 -8.95 -5.47 -8.18
N ASP A 80 -7.75 -5.20 -8.70
CA ASP A 80 -6.78 -4.25 -8.11
C ASP A 80 -6.52 -4.47 -6.61
N ARG A 81 -6.70 -5.71 -6.16
CA ARG A 81 -6.48 -6.11 -4.77
C ARG A 81 -4.97 -6.18 -4.53
N GLU A 82 -4.54 -5.65 -3.39
CA GLU A 82 -3.20 -5.91 -2.88
C GLU A 82 -3.29 -6.99 -1.81
N GLY A 83 -2.54 -8.07 -1.99
CA GLY A 83 -2.48 -9.19 -1.06
C GLY A 83 -1.06 -9.55 -0.63
N ARG A 84 -0.97 -10.33 0.44
CA ARG A 84 0.27 -10.96 0.94
C ARG A 84 0.00 -12.38 1.38
N PHE A 85 0.95 -13.26 1.10
CA PHE A 85 0.90 -14.63 1.61
C PHE A 85 1.56 -14.74 2.98
N VAL A 86 0.83 -15.27 3.95
CA VAL A 86 1.27 -15.48 5.33
C VAL A 86 1.22 -16.97 5.65
N LEU A 87 2.37 -17.53 6.04
CA LEU A 87 2.48 -18.88 6.56
C LEU A 87 2.18 -18.85 8.06
N LYS A 88 1.20 -19.63 8.51
CA LYS A 88 0.82 -19.79 9.92
C LYS A 88 1.05 -21.23 10.37
N ASN A 89 1.54 -21.41 11.60
CA ASN A 89 1.66 -22.72 12.24
C ASN A 89 0.33 -23.07 12.93
N GLU A 90 -0.38 -24.09 12.46
CA GLU A 90 -1.67 -24.52 13.00
C GLU A 90 -1.59 -24.94 14.47
N ASN A 91 -0.45 -25.47 14.91
CA ASN A 91 -0.24 -25.84 16.31
C ASN A 91 -0.26 -24.62 17.24
N ASP A 92 0.08 -23.43 16.73
CA ASP A 92 0.08 -22.17 17.48
C ASP A 92 -1.26 -21.42 17.39
N ILE A 93 -2.17 -21.87 16.51
CA ILE A 93 -3.50 -21.28 16.29
C ILE A 93 -4.52 -21.78 17.32
N ILE A 94 -4.30 -22.96 17.90
CA ILE A 94 -5.21 -23.50 18.93
C ILE A 94 -4.92 -22.78 20.26
N PRO A 95 -5.87 -21.97 20.80
CA PRO A 95 -5.74 -21.52 22.17
C PRO A 95 -5.75 -22.75 23.06
N LYS A 96 -4.66 -22.98 23.82
CA LYS A 96 -4.62 -24.00 24.87
C LYS A 96 -5.74 -23.69 25.87
N LYS A 97 -6.92 -24.30 25.67
CA LYS A 97 -7.99 -24.31 26.67
C LYS A 97 -7.45 -24.99 27.91
N ALA A 98 -7.68 -24.32 29.04
CA ALA A 98 -7.41 -24.70 30.42
C ALA A 98 -7.18 -26.21 30.66
N GLN A 99 -5.98 -26.55 31.13
CA GLN A 99 -5.80 -27.61 32.10
C GLN A 99 -5.18 -27.01 33.35
N SER A 100 -5.96 -27.08 34.42
CA SER A 100 -5.71 -26.64 35.79
C SER A 100 -4.72 -27.55 36.54
N ASN A 101 -3.96 -26.92 37.44
CA ASN A 101 -3.38 -27.42 38.69
C ASN A 101 -2.28 -28.51 38.68
N GLY A 102 -1.11 -28.16 39.21
CA GLY A 102 -0.18 -29.10 39.89
C GLY A 102 1.32 -28.83 39.69
N PRO A 103 2.17 -28.70 40.74
CA PRO A 103 3.48 -28.04 40.66
C PRO A 103 4.71 -28.97 40.51
N GLU A 104 5.81 -28.33 40.07
CA GLU A 104 7.23 -28.61 40.35
C GLU A 104 7.92 -29.83 39.67
N ARG A 105 8.90 -29.59 38.78
CA ARG A 105 10.34 -29.47 39.11
C ARG A 105 11.22 -29.27 37.87
N GLU A 106 12.05 -28.23 37.98
CA GLU A 106 13.43 -28.05 37.53
C GLU A 106 14.02 -29.04 36.51
N LYS A 107 14.55 -28.50 35.41
CA LYS A 107 16.01 -28.50 35.20
C LYS A 107 16.49 -27.40 34.26
N GLU A 108 17.40 -26.66 34.84
CA GLU A 108 18.22 -25.56 34.38
C GLU A 108 19.09 -25.93 33.17
N GLY A 109 19.28 -24.99 32.24
CA GLY A 109 20.12 -25.13 31.05
C GLY A 109 20.50 -23.75 30.51
N VAL A 110 21.41 -23.10 31.22
CA VAL A 110 22.03 -21.81 30.93
C VAL A 110 22.67 -21.79 29.55
N ILE A 111 22.26 -20.91 28.62
CA ILE A 111 23.19 -20.28 27.65
C ILE A 111 22.82 -18.81 27.43
N GLN A 112 23.88 -18.00 27.43
CA GLN A 112 23.98 -16.56 27.64
C GLN A 112 23.26 -15.65 26.63
N ASN A 113 22.67 -14.60 27.22
CA ASN A 113 22.25 -13.35 26.60
C ASN A 113 23.37 -12.69 25.77
N PHE A 114 23.10 -12.37 24.50
CA PHE A 114 23.67 -11.19 23.84
C PHE A 114 22.55 -10.18 23.59
N LYS A 115 22.18 -9.44 24.63
CA LYS A 115 21.35 -8.24 24.51
C LYS A 115 22.24 -7.09 24.03
N ARG A 116 22.10 -6.66 22.77
CA ARG A 116 22.64 -5.38 22.32
C ARG A 116 21.76 -4.27 22.89
N THR A 117 22.32 -3.48 23.78
CA THR A 117 21.70 -2.33 24.43
C THR A 117 21.48 -1.21 23.40
N LEU A 118 20.23 -0.88 23.10
CA LEU A 118 19.90 0.35 22.36
C LEU A 118 19.74 1.52 23.35
N SER A 119 20.23 2.68 22.90
CA SER A 119 20.58 3.86 23.66
C SER A 119 19.43 4.51 24.46
N LYS A 120 19.78 5.12 25.59
CA LYS A 120 18.91 5.77 26.62
C LYS A 120 18.01 6.93 26.13
N LYS A 121 17.82 7.13 24.83
CA LYS A 121 17.05 8.27 24.26
C LYS A 121 15.62 7.93 23.80
N GLU A 122 15.27 6.65 23.63
CA GLU A 122 13.93 6.24 23.15
C GLU A 122 12.89 6.00 24.27
N LYS A 123 13.35 5.71 25.50
CA LYS A 123 12.48 5.41 26.66
C LYS A 123 11.61 6.59 27.14
N LYS A 124 11.86 7.82 26.65
CA LYS A 124 11.07 9.01 26.99
C LYS A 124 9.93 9.29 25.99
N LYS A 125 9.97 8.71 24.78
CA LYS A 125 8.95 8.94 23.73
C LYS A 125 7.75 8.01 23.87
N GLU A 126 7.97 6.80 24.37
CA GLU A 126 6.95 5.78 24.62
C GLU A 126 5.93 6.24 25.68
N LYS A 127 6.42 6.85 26.77
CA LYS A 127 5.57 7.33 27.88
C LYS A 127 4.67 8.53 27.56
N LYS A 128 4.87 9.21 26.41
CA LYS A 128 4.01 10.32 25.96
C LYS A 128 2.90 9.84 25.00
N ARG A 129 3.12 8.72 24.28
CA ARG A 129 2.12 8.17 23.34
C ARG A 129 1.01 7.35 24.01
N GLU A 130 1.27 6.73 25.15
CA GLU A 130 0.23 5.99 25.90
C GLU A 130 -0.87 6.89 26.47
N LYS A 131 -0.60 8.19 26.71
CA LYS A 131 -1.58 9.13 27.28
C LYS A 131 -2.53 9.76 26.24
N GLU A 132 -2.22 9.66 24.95
CA GLU A 132 -3.04 10.25 23.88
C GLU A 132 -4.02 9.22 23.24
N ALA A 133 -3.87 7.93 23.55
CA ALA A 133 -4.72 6.86 22.98
C ALA A 133 -5.98 6.54 23.81
N HIS A 134 -6.25 7.26 24.90
CA HIS A 134 -7.34 6.94 25.85
C HIS A 134 -8.52 7.94 25.80
N ILE A 135 -8.71 8.67 24.70
CA ILE A 135 -9.88 9.54 24.52
C ILE A 135 -10.49 9.31 23.13
N SER A 136 -11.34 8.29 23.03
CA SER A 136 -12.61 8.35 22.28
C SER A 136 -13.46 7.16 22.70
N ASP A 137 -14.65 7.50 23.20
CA ASP A 137 -15.80 6.68 23.61
C ASP A 137 -16.12 5.54 22.63
N GLY A 138 -16.75 4.42 22.99
CA GLY A 138 -17.83 4.20 23.94
C GLY A 138 -19.00 3.53 23.19
N ASP A 139 -19.49 2.43 23.76
CA ASP A 139 -20.73 1.66 23.48
C ASP A 139 -20.90 0.79 22.20
N GLU A 140 -20.90 -0.52 22.48
CA GLU A 140 -21.97 -1.52 22.21
C GLU A 140 -22.47 -1.74 20.77
N GLN A 141 -22.06 -2.86 20.13
CA GLN A 141 -22.88 -4.09 20.03
C GLN A 141 -22.27 -5.12 19.07
N ALA A 142 -21.93 -6.27 19.66
CA ALA A 142 -22.03 -7.63 19.12
C ALA A 142 -22.02 -7.85 17.60
N LEU A 143 -20.84 -7.96 16.96
CA LEU A 143 -20.64 -8.81 15.78
C LEU A 143 -19.19 -9.36 15.74
N SER A 144 -19.07 -10.68 15.59
CA SER A 144 -17.91 -11.44 15.07
C SER A 144 -16.54 -11.27 15.74
N ARG A 145 -16.23 -12.13 16.73
CA ARG A 145 -14.88 -12.25 17.34
C ARG A 145 -13.76 -12.65 16.35
N GLU A 146 -14.09 -13.21 15.20
CA GLU A 146 -13.10 -13.61 14.17
C GLU A 146 -12.61 -12.44 13.32
N ASP A 147 -13.46 -11.42 13.07
CA ASP A 147 -13.07 -10.23 12.27
C ASP A 147 -11.99 -9.39 12.96
N GLY A 148 -11.98 -9.35 14.30
CA GLY A 148 -11.00 -8.60 15.07
C GLY A 148 -9.58 -9.18 14.98
N GLU A 149 -9.45 -10.50 14.91
CA GLU A 149 -8.15 -11.17 14.77
C GLU A 149 -7.60 -11.04 13.34
N ASN A 150 -8.49 -11.18 12.34
CA ASN A 150 -8.17 -11.02 10.92
C ASN A 150 -7.73 -9.58 10.59
N SER A 151 -8.48 -8.60 11.07
CA SER A 151 -8.13 -7.18 10.94
C SER A 151 -6.81 -6.84 11.65
N ARG A 152 -6.49 -7.51 12.76
CA ARG A 152 -5.24 -7.30 13.48
C ARG A 152 -4.04 -7.87 12.72
N LEU A 153 -4.16 -9.06 12.13
CA LEU A 153 -3.09 -9.63 11.32
C LEU A 153 -2.78 -8.75 10.10
N ALA A 154 -3.81 -8.29 9.39
CA ALA A 154 -3.63 -7.35 8.29
C ALA A 154 -2.91 -6.08 8.77
N ALA A 155 -3.35 -5.47 9.88
CA ALA A 155 -2.68 -4.31 10.44
C ALA A 155 -1.20 -4.58 10.77
N GLU A 156 -0.87 -5.71 11.40
CA GLU A 156 0.51 -6.07 11.76
C GLU A 156 1.39 -6.32 10.54
N VAL A 157 0.92 -7.09 9.54
CA VAL A 157 1.67 -7.38 8.31
C VAL A 157 1.88 -6.12 7.46
N TYR A 158 0.95 -5.15 7.50
CA TYR A 158 1.05 -3.89 6.75
C TYR A 158 1.80 -2.77 7.49
N LYS A 159 1.93 -2.82 8.82
CA LYS A 159 2.60 -1.78 9.63
C LYS A 159 4.13 -1.84 9.58
N ASP A 160 4.71 -3.03 9.48
CA ASP A 160 6.15 -3.24 9.63
C ASP A 160 7.01 -2.85 8.41
N MET A 161 6.46 -2.22 7.37
CA MET A 161 7.17 -2.04 6.10
C MET A 161 7.25 -0.59 5.59
N PRO A 162 8.44 -0.12 5.13
CA PRO A 162 8.62 1.23 4.62
C PRO A 162 7.87 1.49 3.30
N GLU A 163 7.39 2.73 3.14
CA GLU A 163 6.59 3.20 2.00
C GLU A 163 7.30 3.03 0.64
N ASN A 164 8.63 3.10 0.61
CA ASN A 164 9.44 2.83 -0.58
C ASN A 164 10.09 1.44 -0.47
N SER A 165 9.47 0.43 -1.06
CA SER A 165 10.12 -0.86 -1.28
C SER A 165 10.00 -1.26 -2.74
N PHE A 166 11.14 -1.18 -3.43
CA PHE A 166 11.44 -1.73 -4.77
C PHE A 166 11.09 -3.23 -4.91
N THR A 167 10.59 -3.87 -3.85
CA THR A 167 10.35 -5.31 -3.77
C THR A 167 8.91 -5.66 -3.35
N ARG A 168 7.95 -4.75 -3.61
CA ARG A 168 6.52 -4.98 -3.41
C ARG A 168 6.03 -6.19 -4.22
N THR A 169 5.04 -6.89 -3.67
CA THR A 169 4.31 -8.01 -4.29
C THR A 169 3.85 -7.61 -5.70
N ILE A 170 3.80 -8.55 -6.65
CA ILE A 170 3.41 -8.30 -8.06
C ILE A 170 2.05 -7.60 -8.06
N SER A 171 2.09 -6.27 -8.11
CA SER A 171 0.92 -5.39 -8.07
C SER A 171 0.55 -5.08 -9.51
N ASN A 172 -0.71 -4.75 -9.79
CA ASN A 172 -1.13 -4.37 -11.13
C ASN A 172 -0.30 -3.15 -11.61
N PRO A 173 0.58 -3.30 -12.62
CA PRO A 173 1.51 -2.24 -13.02
C PRO A 173 0.78 -1.01 -13.53
N GLU A 174 -0.37 -1.18 -14.20
CA GLU A 174 -1.16 -0.07 -14.73
C GLU A 174 -1.75 0.79 -13.61
N VAL A 175 -2.29 0.16 -12.58
CA VAL A 175 -2.88 0.88 -11.45
C VAL A 175 -1.83 1.54 -10.58
N VAL A 176 -0.68 0.89 -10.37
CA VAL A 176 0.46 1.51 -9.68
C VAL A 176 0.95 2.73 -10.46
N MET A 177 1.11 2.62 -11.78
CA MET A 177 1.57 3.71 -12.62
C MET A 177 0.54 4.85 -12.68
N LYS A 178 -0.76 4.54 -12.80
CA LYS A 178 -1.85 5.52 -12.75
C LYS A 178 -1.90 6.24 -11.40
N ARG A 179 -1.82 5.51 -10.29
CA ARG A 179 -1.78 6.08 -8.93
C ARG A 179 -0.55 6.95 -8.73
N ARG A 180 0.61 6.54 -9.23
CA ARG A 180 1.85 7.33 -9.16
C ARG A 180 1.76 8.61 -10.00
N ARG A 181 1.17 8.53 -11.20
CA ARG A 181 0.88 9.72 -12.04
C ARG A 181 -0.09 10.66 -11.32
N GLN A 182 -1.15 10.12 -10.72
CA GLN A 182 -2.13 10.88 -9.98
C GLN A 182 -1.54 11.53 -8.73
N GLN A 183 -0.77 10.82 -7.91
CA GLN A 183 -0.06 11.39 -6.76
C GLN A 183 0.93 12.48 -7.16
N LYS A 184 1.65 12.32 -8.28
CA LYS A 184 2.54 13.37 -8.79
C LYS A 184 1.75 14.62 -9.18
N LEU A 185 0.59 14.45 -9.80
CA LEU A 185 -0.31 15.55 -10.13
C LEU A 185 -0.90 16.21 -8.88
N GLU A 186 -1.42 15.42 -7.93
CA GLU A 186 -1.98 15.88 -6.65
C GLU A 186 -0.95 16.61 -5.80
N LYS A 187 0.29 16.11 -5.72
CA LYS A 187 1.39 16.80 -5.04
C LYS A 187 1.66 18.17 -5.68
N ARG A 188 1.71 18.23 -7.01
CA ARG A 188 1.87 19.50 -7.73
C ARG A 188 0.66 20.43 -7.55
N MET A 189 -0.55 19.90 -7.43
CA MET A 189 -1.75 20.68 -7.07
C MET A 189 -1.69 21.21 -5.63
N GLN A 190 -1.13 20.43 -4.69
CA GLN A 190 -0.95 20.86 -3.29
C GLN A 190 0.04 22.02 -3.16
N GLU A 191 1.03 22.14 -4.05
CA GLU A 191 1.92 23.30 -4.09
C GLU A 191 1.16 24.62 -4.37
N PHE A 192 0.00 24.55 -5.04
CA PHE A 192 -0.88 25.70 -5.30
C PHE A 192 -2.00 25.89 -4.27
N ARG A 193 -2.06 25.05 -3.22
CA ARG A 193 -3.04 25.21 -2.14
C ARG A 193 -2.53 26.23 -1.12
N SER A 194 -3.30 27.29 -0.89
CA SER A 194 -3.05 28.24 0.20
C SER A 194 -3.24 27.59 1.57
N SER A 195 -2.59 28.13 2.61
CA SER A 195 -2.65 27.62 3.99
C SER A 195 -4.04 27.61 4.62
N ASP A 196 -5.00 28.32 4.03
CA ASP A 196 -6.36 28.53 4.55
C ASP A 196 -7.41 27.53 3.96
N GLY A 197 -6.97 26.54 3.18
CA GLY A 197 -7.81 25.41 2.76
C GLY A 197 -8.98 25.72 1.81
N ARG A 198 -9.15 26.98 1.37
CA ARG A 198 -10.20 27.39 0.43
C ARG A 198 -9.92 26.93 -1.03
N PRO A 199 -10.98 26.59 -1.79
CA PRO A 199 -10.87 26.04 -3.15
C PRO A 199 -10.44 27.03 -4.25
N ASP A 200 -9.91 28.21 -3.92
CA ASP A 200 -9.30 29.14 -4.91
C ASP A 200 -7.94 28.65 -5.44
N SER A 201 -7.65 27.35 -5.32
CA SER A 201 -6.31 26.77 -5.51
C SER A 201 -6.12 26.24 -6.94
N GLY A 202 -6.09 27.14 -7.92
CA GLY A 202 -5.65 26.82 -9.28
C GLY A 202 -6.38 25.68 -10.00
N GLY A 203 -5.90 25.28 -11.17
CA GLY A 203 -6.50 24.26 -11.98
C GLY A 203 -5.71 23.92 -13.23
N THR A 204 -6.15 22.85 -13.89
CA THR A 204 -5.57 22.40 -15.14
C THR A 204 -6.29 23.06 -16.31
N LEU A 205 -5.60 23.89 -17.08
CA LEU A 205 -6.11 24.54 -18.28
C LEU A 205 -5.61 23.84 -19.56
N ARG A 206 -6.52 23.67 -20.52
CA ARG A 206 -6.19 23.24 -21.89
C ARG A 206 -5.98 24.48 -22.75
N ILE A 207 -4.77 24.64 -23.28
CA ILE A 207 -4.42 25.70 -24.22
C ILE A 207 -4.41 25.10 -25.62
N TYR A 208 -5.17 25.71 -26.51
CA TYR A 208 -5.22 25.38 -27.94
C TYR A 208 -4.33 26.37 -28.68
N ALA A 209 -3.62 25.90 -29.70
CA ALA A 209 -2.69 26.72 -30.45
C ALA A 209 -2.77 26.41 -31.94
N ASP A 210 -3.98 26.21 -32.46
CA ASP A 210 -4.22 25.80 -33.85
C ASP A 210 -3.56 26.74 -34.86
N SER A 211 -3.45 28.04 -34.53
CA SER A 211 -2.76 29.05 -35.35
C SER A 211 -1.23 28.90 -35.37
N LEU A 212 -0.63 28.27 -34.37
CA LEU A 212 0.83 28.10 -34.25
C LEU A 212 1.27 26.67 -34.58
N LYS A 213 0.50 25.67 -34.13
CA LYS A 213 0.78 24.23 -34.23
C LYS A 213 -0.52 23.47 -34.54
N PRO A 214 -1.05 23.54 -35.77
CA PRO A 214 -2.34 22.93 -36.14
C PRO A 214 -2.38 21.39 -35.96
N ASN A 215 -1.22 20.74 -35.95
CA ASN A 215 -1.10 19.29 -35.76
C ASN A 215 -1.14 18.86 -34.28
N ILE A 216 -1.18 19.79 -33.33
CA ILE A 216 -1.21 19.50 -31.89
C ILE A 216 -2.55 19.99 -31.33
N PRO A 217 -3.45 19.09 -30.88
CA PRO A 217 -4.82 19.47 -30.53
C PRO A 217 -4.89 20.43 -29.35
N TYR A 218 -4.17 20.15 -28.26
CA TYR A 218 -4.00 21.07 -27.14
C TYR A 218 -2.80 20.67 -26.29
N LYS A 219 -2.28 21.62 -25.51
CA LYS A 219 -1.37 21.35 -24.39
C LYS A 219 -2.05 21.67 -23.07
N THR A 220 -1.60 20.98 -22.03
CA THR A 220 -2.17 21.11 -20.70
C THR A 220 -1.20 21.87 -19.79
N ILE A 221 -1.69 22.91 -19.13
CA ILE A 221 -0.94 23.78 -18.23
C ILE A 221 -1.61 23.75 -16.87
N LEU A 222 -0.79 23.73 -15.82
CA LEU A 222 -1.27 23.81 -14.46
C LEU A 222 -1.04 25.25 -13.98
N LEU A 223 -2.12 25.94 -13.59
CA LEU A 223 -2.08 27.35 -13.23
C LEU A 223 -2.76 27.58 -11.88
N SER A 224 -2.19 28.44 -11.05
CA SER A 224 -2.82 29.02 -9.87
C SER A 224 -3.83 30.10 -10.26
N THR A 225 -4.73 30.45 -9.35
CA THR A 225 -5.57 31.67 -9.47
C THR A 225 -4.75 32.96 -9.32
N THR A 226 -3.56 32.87 -8.74
CA THR A 226 -2.60 33.97 -8.62
C THR A 226 -1.72 34.16 -9.85
N ASP A 227 -1.70 33.18 -10.76
CA ASP A 227 -0.83 33.23 -11.93
C ASP A 227 -1.40 34.19 -12.99
N MET A 228 -0.54 35.05 -13.52
CA MET A 228 -0.92 36.01 -14.56
C MET A 228 -0.90 35.37 -15.95
N ALA A 229 -1.62 35.98 -16.89
CA ALA A 229 -1.69 35.51 -18.28
C ALA A 229 -0.29 35.39 -18.92
N ASP A 230 0.63 36.30 -18.59
CA ASP A 230 2.01 36.30 -19.10
C ASP A 230 2.74 35.00 -18.74
N PHE A 231 2.57 34.51 -17.51
CA PHE A 231 3.14 33.24 -17.08
C PHE A 231 2.54 32.07 -17.87
N ALA A 232 1.23 32.08 -18.08
CA ALA A 232 0.54 31.05 -18.85
C ALA A 232 1.00 31.03 -20.33
N VAL A 233 1.30 32.18 -20.93
CA VAL A 233 1.85 32.29 -22.29
C VAL A 233 3.24 31.66 -22.35
N VAL A 234 4.12 31.97 -21.39
CA VAL A 234 5.47 31.38 -21.31
C VAL A 234 5.41 29.86 -21.22
N GLU A 235 4.63 29.31 -20.27
CA GLU A 235 4.46 27.85 -20.13
C GLU A 235 3.86 27.21 -21.38
N ALA A 236 2.95 27.91 -22.09
CA ALA A 236 2.35 27.41 -23.32
C ALA A 236 3.39 27.29 -24.43
N LEU A 237 4.15 28.35 -24.68
CA LEU A 237 5.18 28.39 -25.72
C LEU A 237 6.22 27.28 -25.49
N GLU A 238 6.68 27.10 -24.26
CA GLU A 238 7.59 26.01 -23.89
C GLU A 238 6.99 24.63 -24.24
N LYS A 239 5.75 24.36 -23.85
CA LYS A 239 5.10 23.05 -24.11
C LYS A 239 4.79 22.78 -25.59
N TYR A 240 4.73 23.83 -26.40
CA TYR A 240 4.62 23.75 -27.85
C TYR A 240 5.98 23.76 -28.58
N GLY A 241 7.09 23.81 -27.84
CA GLY A 241 8.46 23.80 -28.37
C GLY A 241 8.88 25.13 -29.01
N LEU A 242 8.30 26.24 -28.55
CA LEU A 242 8.53 27.61 -29.02
C LEU A 242 9.31 28.44 -27.97
N GLU A 243 10.28 27.80 -27.31
CA GLU A 243 11.06 28.37 -26.20
C GLU A 243 11.90 29.59 -26.58
N LYS A 244 12.22 29.72 -27.87
CA LYS A 244 13.06 30.79 -28.42
C LYS A 244 12.25 32.03 -28.84
N GLU A 245 10.93 31.91 -28.88
CA GLU A 245 10.02 32.99 -29.26
C GLU A 245 9.87 33.99 -28.11
N ASN A 246 9.62 35.25 -28.42
CA ASN A 246 9.41 36.29 -27.42
C ASN A 246 7.97 36.22 -26.86
N PRO A 247 7.75 35.91 -25.57
CA PRO A 247 6.41 35.73 -25.02
C PRO A 247 5.51 36.96 -25.13
N ARG A 248 6.09 38.17 -25.22
CA ARG A 248 5.33 39.43 -25.36
C ARG A 248 4.58 39.57 -26.68
N GLU A 249 4.93 38.77 -27.68
CA GLU A 249 4.29 38.77 -29.00
C GLU A 249 3.08 37.84 -29.06
N TYR A 250 2.79 37.13 -27.96
CA TYR A 250 1.73 36.14 -27.88
C TYR A 250 0.75 36.50 -26.76
N CYS A 251 -0.50 36.10 -26.92
CA CYS A 251 -1.52 36.25 -25.89
C CYS A 251 -2.42 35.02 -25.85
N ILE A 252 -3.04 34.78 -24.69
CA ILE A 252 -4.07 33.75 -24.53
C ILE A 252 -5.44 34.42 -24.65
N ALA A 253 -6.24 33.95 -25.59
CA ALA A 253 -7.61 34.41 -25.79
C ALA A 253 -8.62 33.34 -25.38
N ARG A 254 -9.70 33.76 -24.70
CA ARG A 254 -10.85 32.89 -24.41
C ARG A 254 -11.79 32.88 -25.61
N VAL A 255 -11.84 31.77 -26.34
CA VAL A 255 -12.81 31.58 -27.42
C VAL A 255 -14.17 31.23 -26.82
N ARG A 256 -15.21 32.02 -27.16
CA ARG A 256 -16.61 31.66 -26.87
C ARG A 256 -17.15 30.88 -28.06
N VAL A 257 -17.34 29.58 -27.92
CA VAL A 257 -18.01 28.78 -28.96
C VAL A 257 -19.50 29.10 -28.88
N SER A 258 -20.05 29.80 -29.88
CA SER A 258 -21.49 29.93 -30.03
C SER A 258 -22.05 28.57 -30.44
N THR A 259 -22.76 27.89 -29.53
CA THR A 259 -23.54 26.71 -29.89
C THR A 259 -24.59 27.13 -30.91
N PRO A 260 -24.69 26.49 -32.09
CA PRO A 260 -25.76 26.78 -33.02
C PRO A 260 -27.10 26.45 -32.36
N LEU A 261 -27.95 27.46 -32.20
CA LEU A 261 -29.36 27.26 -31.88
C LEU A 261 -29.95 26.35 -32.96
N HIS A 262 -30.25 25.10 -32.60
CA HIS A 262 -31.07 24.25 -33.44
C HIS A 262 -32.44 24.90 -33.53
N SER A 263 -32.67 25.60 -34.65
CA SER A 263 -33.99 26.01 -35.10
C SER A 263 -34.85 24.75 -35.27
N LYS A 264 -35.61 24.39 -34.24
CA LYS A 264 -36.75 23.50 -34.38
C LYS A 264 -37.84 24.30 -35.10
N HIS A 265 -37.94 24.12 -36.42
CA HIS A 265 -39.16 24.47 -37.13
C HIS A 265 -40.21 23.41 -36.77
N ASN A 266 -41.30 23.89 -36.15
CA ASN A 266 -42.61 23.25 -36.13
C ASN A 266 -43.20 23.22 -37.54
#